data_AF-A0A8T3CX48-F1
#
_entry.id   AF-A0A8T3CX48-F1
#
_cell.length_a   1.000
_cell.length_b   1.000
_cell.length_c   1.000
_cell.angle_alpha   90.00
_cell.angle_beta   90.00
_cell.angle_gamma   90.00
#
_symmetry.space_group_name_H-M   'P 1'
#
loop_
_entity.id
_entity.type
_entity.pdbx_description
1 polymer ?
#
loop_
_entity_poly.entity_id
_entity_poly.type
_entity_poly.pdbx_seq_one_letter_code
_entity_poly.pdbx_strand_id
1 'polypeptide(L)'
;MGRSAEQQDTEKSAVSIRINISNIFCIKHFSAMSCTSYLRPPRPKSMTHASNWTDEVENLYRFQQAGYRDELEYKQVKQVDLIDRWPETGFVKKLQRRDNTFYYYNKKRECEDNEVHKVKVYAY
;
A
#
# COMPACT_ATOMS: atom_id res chain seq x y z
N MET A 1 40.98 20.44 38.91
CA MET A 1 39.63 19.88 39.11
C MET A 1 39.47 18.79 38.05
N GLY A 2 39.69 17.53 38.41
CA GLY A 2 38.59 16.62 38.76
C GLY A 2 38.07 15.99 37.46
N ARG A 3 38.47 14.75 37.13
CA ARG A 3 37.70 13.50 37.36
C ARG A 3 36.38 13.53 36.59
N SER A 4 35.96 12.57 35.76
CA SER A 4 36.25 11.15 35.52
C SER A 4 35.82 10.91 34.05
N ALA A 5 35.97 9.79 33.37
CA ALA A 5 35.80 8.39 33.73
C ALA A 5 36.36 7.59 32.53
N GLU A 6 37.28 6.66 32.72
CA GLU A 6 36.99 5.29 33.16
C GLU A 6 36.74 4.37 31.95
N GLN A 7 37.71 3.46 31.74
CA GLN A 7 37.52 2.08 31.30
C GLN A 7 36.94 1.81 29.88
N GLN A 8 37.36 0.80 29.14
CA GLN A 8 38.34 -0.27 29.30
C GLN A 8 38.45 -0.95 27.92
N ASP A 9 39.64 -1.49 27.64
CA ASP A 9 39.89 -2.44 26.55
C ASP A 9 38.84 -3.57 26.51
N THR A 10 38.56 -4.10 25.32
CA THR A 10 38.85 -5.51 24.99
C THR A 10 38.27 -5.93 23.64
N GLU A 11 39.17 -6.51 22.85
CA GLU A 11 38.99 -7.45 21.75
C GLU A 11 37.60 -8.10 21.63
N LYS A 12 37.00 -8.03 20.45
CA LYS A 12 36.14 -9.12 19.94
C LYS A 12 36.46 -9.40 18.48
N SER A 13 37.44 -10.27 18.33
CA SER A 13 37.47 -11.45 17.46
C SER A 13 36.55 -11.42 16.24
N ALA A 14 37.18 -11.36 15.07
CA ALA A 14 36.63 -11.84 13.82
C ALA A 14 36.20 -13.30 13.96
N VAL A 15 34.90 -13.55 14.07
CA VAL A 15 34.33 -14.89 13.95
C VAL A 15 33.89 -15.08 12.51
N SER A 16 34.76 -15.77 11.77
CA SER A 16 34.46 -16.43 10.51
C SER A 16 33.37 -17.47 10.73
N ILE A 17 32.18 -17.25 10.19
CA ILE A 17 31.14 -18.29 10.11
C ILE A 17 30.95 -18.64 8.64
N ARG A 18 31.57 -19.75 8.26
CA ARG A 18 31.28 -20.51 7.04
C ARG A 18 29.88 -21.10 7.18
N ILE A 19 28.94 -20.65 6.37
CA ILE A 19 27.62 -21.29 6.29
C ILE A 19 27.76 -22.46 5.31
N ASN A 20 27.76 -23.67 5.88
CA ASN A 20 27.89 -24.93 5.16
C ASN A 20 26.52 -25.29 4.56
N ILE A 21 26.44 -25.29 3.23
CA ILE A 21 25.23 -25.60 2.48
C ILE A 21 25.19 -27.12 2.31
N SER A 22 24.40 -27.84 3.11
CA SER A 22 23.96 -29.23 2.82
C SER A 22 22.89 -29.71 3.80
N ASN A 23 21.66 -29.86 3.26
CA ASN A 23 20.65 -30.88 3.60
C ASN A 23 20.15 -31.06 5.04
N ILE A 24 18.84 -30.83 5.22
CA ILE A 24 17.82 -31.69 5.86
C ILE A 24 16.47 -30.99 5.56
N PHE A 25 15.81 -31.30 4.43
CA PHE A 25 14.73 -32.27 4.27
C PHE A 25 13.61 -32.22 5.34
N CYS A 26 12.41 -31.88 4.84
CA CYS A 26 11.07 -32.24 5.31
C CYS A 26 10.72 -32.06 6.78
N ILE A 27 10.03 -30.96 7.11
CA ILE A 27 8.71 -30.92 7.79
C ILE A 27 8.10 -29.57 7.33
N LYS A 28 7.02 -29.49 6.57
CA LYS A 28 5.63 -29.67 7.03
C LYS A 28 4.71 -29.81 5.82
N HIS A 29 3.97 -30.91 5.82
CA HIS A 29 2.55 -30.96 5.50
C HIS A 29 2.03 -29.83 4.59
N PHE A 30 1.91 -30.17 3.32
CA PHE A 30 1.06 -29.52 2.34
C PHE A 30 -0.40 -29.68 2.80
N SER A 31 -0.83 -28.89 3.79
CA SER A 31 -2.25 -28.70 4.05
C SER A 31 -2.77 -27.80 2.95
N ALA A 32 -3.33 -28.43 1.92
CA ALA A 32 -4.21 -27.79 0.96
C ALA A 32 -5.50 -27.37 1.71
N MET A 33 -5.40 -26.27 2.46
CA MET A 33 -6.53 -25.63 3.12
C MET A 33 -6.32 -24.12 3.21
N SER A 34 -5.77 -23.52 2.16
CA SER A 34 -6.01 -22.11 1.89
C SER A 34 -7.31 -22.02 1.10
N CYS A 35 -8.45 -22.05 1.80
CA CYS A 35 -9.62 -21.41 1.26
C CYS A 35 -9.24 -19.93 1.09
N THR A 36 -8.80 -19.57 -0.12
CA THR A 36 -8.45 -18.21 -0.55
C THR A 36 -9.72 -17.35 -0.66
N SER A 37 -10.65 -17.49 0.29
CA SER A 37 -11.78 -16.58 0.47
C SER A 37 -11.34 -15.19 0.91
N TYR A 38 -10.11 -15.04 1.42
CA TYR A 38 -9.55 -13.77 1.91
C TYR A 38 -8.78 -12.94 0.86
N LEU A 39 -8.61 -13.43 -0.37
CA LEU A 39 -7.83 -12.73 -1.41
C LEU A 39 -8.66 -11.90 -2.39
N ARG A 40 -9.99 -11.81 -2.20
CA ARG A 40 -10.82 -10.91 -3.01
C ARG A 40 -11.27 -9.69 -2.21
N PRO A 41 -11.21 -8.48 -2.79
CA PRO A 41 -11.73 -7.30 -2.12
C PRO A 41 -13.21 -7.50 -1.81
N PRO A 42 -13.69 -6.99 -0.66
CA PRO A 42 -15.10 -7.05 -0.33
C PRO A 42 -15.91 -6.56 -1.53
N ARG A 43 -17.04 -7.20 -1.77
CA ARG A 43 -17.94 -6.77 -2.84
C ARG A 43 -18.79 -5.64 -2.26
N PRO A 44 -18.88 -4.49 -2.94
CA PRO A 44 -19.73 -3.40 -2.48
C PRO A 44 -21.19 -3.85 -2.53
N LYS A 45 -21.96 -3.42 -1.53
CA LYS A 45 -23.40 -3.65 -1.41
C LYS A 45 -24.17 -2.81 -2.44
N SER A 46 -23.74 -1.58 -2.66
CA SER A 46 -24.36 -0.67 -3.62
C SER A 46 -23.32 0.28 -4.24
N MET A 47 -23.71 0.90 -5.35
CA MET A 47 -22.94 1.93 -6.04
C MET A 47 -23.86 3.11 -6.33
N THR A 48 -23.39 4.31 -5.99
CA THR A 48 -24.05 5.58 -6.30
C THR A 48 -23.06 6.49 -7.02
N HIS A 49 -23.55 7.54 -7.67
CA HIS A 49 -22.69 8.57 -8.25
C HIS A 49 -22.50 9.72 -7.25
N ALA A 50 -21.33 10.34 -7.25
CA ALA A 50 -21.08 11.51 -6.41
C ALA A 50 -21.89 12.72 -6.90
N SER A 51 -22.54 13.42 -5.98
CA SER A 51 -23.32 14.63 -6.30
C SER A 51 -22.52 15.91 -6.15
N ASN A 52 -21.62 15.95 -5.17
CA ASN A 52 -20.81 17.13 -4.84
C ASN A 52 -19.33 16.74 -4.77
N TRP A 53 -18.46 17.70 -5.07
CA TRP A 53 -17.03 17.52 -4.91
C TRP A 53 -16.65 17.52 -3.43
N THR A 54 -15.88 16.51 -3.00
CA THR A 54 -15.26 16.40 -1.68
C THR A 54 -13.86 15.81 -1.82
N ASP A 55 -13.03 15.93 -0.80
CA ASP A 55 -11.68 15.36 -0.79
C ASP A 55 -11.67 13.83 -0.96
N GLU A 56 -12.71 13.16 -0.47
CA GLU A 56 -12.91 11.72 -0.67
C GLU A 56 -13.24 11.41 -2.14
N VAL A 57 -14.13 12.19 -2.77
CA VAL A 57 -14.50 12.04 -4.18
C VAL A 57 -13.30 12.31 -5.09
N GLU A 58 -12.45 13.28 -4.76
CA GLU A 58 -11.19 13.54 -5.46
C GLU A 58 -10.27 12.30 -5.44
N ASN A 59 -10.09 11.69 -4.27
CA ASN A 59 -9.28 10.47 -4.16
C ASN A 59 -9.92 9.30 -4.92
N LEU A 60 -11.24 9.11 -4.81
CA LEU A 60 -11.97 8.09 -5.56
C LEU A 60 -11.82 8.28 -7.07
N TYR A 61 -11.90 9.52 -7.55
CA TYR A 61 -11.65 9.88 -8.95
C TYR A 61 -10.26 9.40 -9.39
N ARG A 62 -9.21 9.67 -8.60
CA ARG A 62 -7.83 9.22 -8.90
C ARG A 62 -7.72 7.70 -8.95
N PHE A 63 -8.30 6.98 -7.99
CA PHE A 63 -8.32 5.50 -8.01
C PHE A 63 -9.02 4.97 -9.26
N GLN A 64 -10.15 5.57 -9.63
CA GLN A 64 -10.95 5.15 -10.80
C GLN A 64 -10.24 5.44 -12.12
N GLN A 65 -9.56 6.58 -12.23
CA GLN A 65 -8.68 6.90 -13.36
C GLN A 65 -7.59 5.83 -13.55
N ALA A 66 -7.03 5.30 -12.45
CA ALA A 66 -6.04 4.23 -12.48
C ALA A 66 -6.60 2.81 -12.71
N GLY A 67 -7.93 2.66 -12.78
CA GLY A 67 -8.61 1.37 -13.00
C GLY A 67 -8.89 0.56 -11.73
N TYR A 68 -9.01 1.23 -10.58
CA TYR A 68 -9.40 0.66 -9.30
C TYR A 68 -10.68 1.31 -8.80
N ARG A 69 -11.50 0.62 -8.03
CA ARG A 69 -12.74 1.18 -7.47
C ARG A 69 -12.43 2.18 -6.34
N ASP A 70 -11.52 1.79 -5.46
CA ASP A 70 -11.18 2.48 -4.22
C ASP A 70 -9.78 2.10 -3.72
N GLU A 71 -9.41 2.67 -2.57
CA GLU A 71 -8.16 2.39 -1.87
C GLU A 71 -8.03 0.91 -1.47
N LEU A 72 -9.12 0.28 -1.03
CA LEU A 72 -9.11 -1.12 -0.60
C LEU A 72 -8.71 -2.07 -1.72
N GLU A 73 -9.31 -1.89 -2.91
CA GLU A 73 -8.93 -2.67 -4.08
C GLU A 73 -7.48 -2.43 -4.48
N TYR A 74 -7.00 -1.19 -4.44
CA TYR A 74 -5.60 -0.88 -4.77
C TYR A 74 -4.62 -1.59 -3.84
N LYS A 75 -4.82 -1.47 -2.52
CA LYS A 75 -3.96 -2.10 -1.51
C LYS A 75 -3.90 -3.61 -1.70
N GLN A 76 -5.04 -4.21 -2.02
CA GLN A 76 -5.12 -5.65 -2.21
C GLN A 76 -4.49 -6.14 -3.51
N VAL A 77 -4.74 -5.44 -4.63
CA VAL A 77 -4.19 -5.83 -5.95
C VAL A 77 -2.68 -5.66 -5.98
N LYS A 78 -2.16 -4.58 -5.38
CA LYS A 78 -0.71 -4.32 -5.35
C LYS A 78 -0.01 -4.91 -4.13
N GLN A 79 -0.75 -5.42 -3.16
CA GLN A 79 -0.23 -5.94 -1.89
C GLN A 79 0.65 -4.88 -1.18
N VAL A 80 0.14 -3.65 -1.16
CA VAL A 80 0.82 -2.49 -0.56
C VAL A 80 -0.06 -1.91 0.53
N ASP A 81 0.50 -1.68 1.71
CA ASP A 81 -0.22 -1.08 2.84
C ASP A 81 -0.22 0.46 2.80
N LEU A 82 0.86 1.05 2.26
CA LEU A 82 1.11 2.49 2.24
C LEU A 82 0.97 3.09 0.85
N ILE A 83 0.10 4.09 0.72
CA ILE A 83 -0.12 4.84 -0.52
C ILE A 83 0.62 6.17 -0.43
N ASP A 84 1.37 6.52 -1.47
CA ASP A 84 2.02 7.81 -1.58
C ASP A 84 0.98 8.93 -1.66
N ARG A 85 0.93 9.76 -0.62
CA ARG A 85 0.03 10.92 -0.52
C ARG A 85 0.83 12.20 -0.36
N TRP A 86 0.24 13.32 -0.78
CA TRP A 86 0.78 14.63 -0.51
C TRP A 86 0.60 14.98 0.99
N PRO A 87 1.64 15.45 1.70
CA PRO A 87 1.54 15.73 3.13
C PRO A 87 0.65 16.96 3.43
N GLU A 88 0.52 17.89 2.49
CA GLU A 88 -0.28 19.11 2.63
C GLU A 88 -1.79 18.84 2.52
N THR A 89 -2.20 18.09 1.50
CA THR A 89 -3.62 17.89 1.16
C THR A 89 -4.15 16.50 1.47
N GLY A 90 -3.28 15.50 1.66
CA GLY A 90 -3.67 14.11 1.82
C GLY A 90 -4.09 13.40 0.53
N PHE A 91 -4.03 14.09 -0.63
CA PHE A 91 -4.38 13.51 -1.92
C PHE A 91 -3.36 12.51 -2.42
N VAL A 92 -3.84 11.50 -3.14
CA VAL A 92 -2.98 10.49 -3.77
C VAL A 92 -2.02 11.13 -4.76
N LYS A 93 -0.72 10.92 -4.57
CA LYS A 93 0.34 11.50 -5.39
C LYS A 93 0.65 10.66 -6.62
N LYS A 94 0.67 9.33 -6.45
CA LYS A 94 1.09 8.38 -7.46
C LYS A 94 0.34 7.07 -7.32
N LEU A 95 -0.14 6.51 -8.43
CA LEU A 95 -0.71 5.17 -8.48
C LEU A 95 -0.08 4.34 -9.59
N GLN A 96 0.09 3.05 -9.34
CA GLN A 96 0.49 2.11 -10.37
C GLN A 96 -0.75 1.43 -10.97
N ARG A 97 -0.90 1.46 -12.30
CA ARG A 97 -1.94 0.73 -13.02
C ARG A 97 -1.71 -0.78 -12.99
N ARG A 98 -2.69 -1.52 -13.50
CA ARG A 98 -2.58 -2.97 -13.74
C ARG A 98 -1.49 -3.29 -14.77
N ASP A 99 -1.30 -2.42 -15.76
CA ASP A 99 -0.27 -2.53 -16.82
C ASP A 99 1.14 -2.13 -16.34
N ASN A 100 1.33 -1.95 -15.02
CA ASN A 100 2.56 -1.49 -14.36
C ASN A 100 3.06 -0.08 -14.73
N THR A 101 2.31 0.65 -15.55
CA THR A 101 2.52 2.09 -15.79
C THR A 101 2.11 2.92 -14.57
N PHE A 102 2.69 4.10 -14.41
CA PHE A 102 2.45 4.98 -13.27
C PHE A 102 1.66 6.22 -13.69
N TYR A 103 0.61 6.55 -12.94
CA TYR A 103 -0.02 7.86 -12.97
C TYR A 103 0.50 8.73 -11.84
N TYR A 104 0.73 9.99 -12.17
CA TYR A 104 1.12 11.05 -11.25
C TYR A 104 0.00 12.08 -11.23
N TYR A 105 -0.38 12.48 -10.03
CA TYR A 105 -1.48 13.43 -9.83
C TYR A 105 -0.94 14.70 -9.17
N ASN A 106 -1.53 15.84 -9.51
CA ASN A 106 -1.15 17.10 -8.90
C ASN A 106 -1.53 17.16 -7.42
N LYS A 107 -0.85 18.04 -6.69
CA LYS A 107 -1.15 18.31 -5.28
C LYS A 107 -2.45 19.08 -5.07
N LYS A 108 -2.89 19.79 -6.11
CA LYS A 108 -4.15 20.55 -6.14
C LYS A 108 -5.29 19.66 -6.65
N ARG A 109 -6.52 20.15 -6.52
CA ARG A 109 -7.74 19.58 -7.08
C ARG A 109 -7.62 19.39 -8.59
N GLU A 110 -7.92 18.18 -9.08
CA GLU A 110 -7.97 17.86 -10.52
C GLU A 110 -9.38 17.50 -10.99
N CYS A 111 -10.27 17.03 -10.10
CA CYS A 111 -11.65 16.72 -10.47
C CYS A 111 -12.47 18.00 -10.63
N GLU A 112 -12.78 18.36 -11.87
CA GLU A 112 -13.72 19.44 -12.19
C GLU A 112 -15.14 19.07 -11.79
N ASP A 113 -16.00 20.05 -11.53
CA ASP A 113 -17.41 19.81 -11.16
C ASP A 113 -18.18 19.00 -12.23
N ASN A 114 -17.78 19.15 -13.50
CA ASN A 114 -18.32 18.39 -14.62
C ASN A 114 -17.91 16.90 -14.61
N GLU A 115 -16.93 16.51 -13.81
CA GLU A 115 -16.46 15.12 -13.73
C GLU A 115 -16.96 14.42 -12.46
N VAL A 116 -17.39 15.18 -11.46
CA VAL A 116 -17.87 14.67 -10.17
C VAL A 116 -18.97 13.62 -10.36
N HIS A 117 -19.96 13.91 -11.21
CA HIS A 117 -21.07 12.99 -11.45
C HIS A 117 -20.64 11.67 -12.13
N LYS A 118 -19.44 11.60 -12.72
CA LYS A 118 -18.90 10.35 -13.29
C LYS A 118 -18.29 9.44 -12.23
N VAL A 119 -17.88 10.01 -11.09
CA VAL A 119 -17.23 9.27 -10.01
C VAL A 119 -18.22 8.35 -9.32
N LYS A 120 -17.85 7.08 -9.21
CA LYS A 120 -18.64 6.04 -8.55
C LYS A 120 -18.27 5.96 -7.08
N VAL A 121 -19.24 6.09 -6.19
CA VAL A 121 -19.08 5.89 -4.76
C VAL A 121 -19.62 4.51 -4.42
N TYR A 122 -18.79 3.68 -3.78
CA TYR A 122 -19.12 2.32 -3.41
C TYR A 122 -19.40 2.24 -1.90
N ALA A 123 -20.52 1.62 -1.53
CA ALA A 123 -20.86 1.34 -0.14
C ALA A 123 -20.62 -0.15 0.16
N TYR A 124 -20.00 -0.45 1.31
CA TYR A 124 -19.61 -1.81 1.71
C TYR A 124 -20.37 -2.35 2.92
#